data_AF-A0A7C9EJ45-F1
#
_entry.id   AF-A0A7C9EJ45-F1
#
_cell.length_a   1.000
_cell.length_b   1.000
_cell.length_c   1.000
_cell.angle_alpha   90.00
_cell.angle_beta   90.00
_cell.angle_gamma   90.00
#
_symmetry.space_group_name_H-M   'P 1'
#
loop_
_entity.id
_entity.type
_entity.pdbx_description
1 polymer ?
#
loop_
_entity_poly.entity_id
_entity_poly.type
_entity_poly.pdbx_seq_one_letter_code
_entity_poly.pdbx_strand_id
1 'polypeptide(L)'
;SYYEFEDKVVDTMSREWPTPVLTIGPTVPSLYLDNRIEYDKDYGLNLFYLEDIARITHWLSTKPPRSVVYVSFGSMACLSNTQMEELAWGLKACGSDFLWVVRASEEDKLPYGFAEEVREIGLLVGWSPQLEVLANEAIGCFFTHCGWNSTVEAVSLGVPMIGMPQWTDQPMNAKL
;
A
#
# COMPACT_ATOMS: atom_id res chain seq x y z
N SER A 1 -16.10 -1.60 -4.80
CA SER A 1 -16.11 -0.35 -5.58
C SER A 1 -17.28 0.53 -5.17
N TYR A 2 -17.31 1.78 -5.64
CA TYR A 2 -18.45 2.71 -5.56
C TYR A 2 -18.89 3.09 -6.99
N TYR A 3 -20.15 3.47 -7.18
CA TYR A 3 -20.76 3.58 -8.51
C TYR A 3 -20.00 4.52 -9.44
N GLU A 4 -19.69 5.73 -8.96
CA GLU A 4 -19.00 6.76 -9.74
C GLU A 4 -17.57 6.39 -10.12
N PHE A 5 -16.97 5.38 -9.48
CA PHE A 5 -15.63 4.89 -9.83
C PHE A 5 -15.63 4.00 -11.07
N GLU A 6 -16.71 3.23 -11.30
CA GLU A 6 -16.78 2.19 -12.33
C GLU A 6 -18.16 2.13 -13.00
N ASP A 7 -18.79 3.29 -13.19
CA ASP A 7 -20.18 3.45 -13.67
C ASP A 7 -20.49 2.61 -14.91
N LYS A 8 -19.64 2.69 -15.94
CA LYS A 8 -19.79 1.93 -17.19
C LYS A 8 -19.76 0.42 -16.98
N VAL A 9 -18.91 -0.05 -16.06
CA VAL A 9 -18.78 -1.48 -15.76
C VAL A 9 -20.00 -1.95 -14.99
N VAL A 10 -20.42 -1.19 -13.97
CA VAL A 10 -21.60 -1.50 -13.15
C VAL A 10 -22.87 -1.53 -13.99
N ASP A 11 -23.07 -0.53 -14.85
CA ASP A 11 -24.22 -0.44 -15.76
C ASP A 11 -24.24 -1.61 -16.75
N THR A 12 -23.08 -1.93 -17.34
CA THR A 12 -22.95 -3.04 -18.28
C THR A 12 -23.27 -4.36 -17.58
N MET A 13 -22.63 -4.64 -16.45
CA MET A 13 -22.85 -5.91 -15.73
C MET A 13 -24.28 -6.05 -15.23
N SER A 14 -24.92 -4.96 -14.76
CA SER A 14 -26.31 -4.98 -14.31
C SER A 14 -27.30 -5.27 -15.44
N ARG A 15 -26.95 -4.94 -16.69
CA ARG A 15 -27.74 -5.25 -17.88
C ARG A 15 -27.56 -6.70 -18.34
N GLU A 16 -26.33 -7.20 -18.30
CA GLU A 16 -26.00 -8.55 -18.80
C GLU A 16 -26.30 -9.66 -17.79
N TRP A 17 -26.35 -9.35 -16.49
CA TRP A 17 -26.53 -10.35 -15.43
C TRP A 17 -27.98 -10.39 -14.89
N PRO A 18 -28.52 -11.57 -14.53
CA PRO A 18 -29.89 -11.70 -14.00
C PRO A 18 -30.14 -10.98 -12.66
N THR A 19 -29.08 -10.62 -11.93
CA THR A 19 -29.15 -9.94 -10.64
C THR A 19 -28.45 -8.59 -10.73
N PRO A 20 -29.07 -7.50 -10.21
CA PRO A 20 -28.44 -6.19 -10.17
C PRO A 20 -27.08 -6.21 -9.47
N VAL A 21 -26.09 -5.54 -10.05
CA VAL A 21 -24.79 -5.34 -9.40
C VAL A 21 -24.88 -4.12 -8.50
N LEU A 22 -24.60 -4.30 -7.21
CA LEU A 22 -24.64 -3.23 -6.22
C LEU A 22 -23.23 -2.93 -5.69
N THR A 23 -22.84 -1.67 -5.78
CA THR A 23 -21.57 -1.18 -5.24
C THR A 23 -21.76 -0.71 -3.79
N ILE A 24 -20.99 -1.28 -2.85
CA ILE A 24 -21.09 -0.99 -1.41
C ILE A 24 -19.82 -0.35 -0.82
N GLY A 25 -18.86 0.03 -1.66
CA GLY A 25 -17.59 0.59 -1.24
C GLY A 25 -17.56 2.13 -1.19
N PRO A 26 -16.37 2.70 -0.90
CA PRO A 26 -15.17 2.00 -0.40
C PRO A 26 -15.43 1.42 0.99
N THR A 27 -14.98 0.18 1.24
CA THR A 27 -15.13 -0.48 2.54
C THR A 27 -13.96 -0.17 3.48
N VAL A 28 -13.34 1.01 3.31
CA VAL A 28 -12.25 1.50 4.16
C VAL A 28 -12.86 1.95 5.51
N PRO A 29 -12.23 1.65 6.66
CA PRO A 29 -12.72 2.05 7.96
C PRO A 29 -13.09 3.55 8.02
N SER A 30 -14.24 3.84 8.62
CA SER A 30 -14.88 5.15 8.64
C SER A 30 -13.96 6.25 9.19
N LEU A 31 -13.07 5.94 10.14
CA LEU A 31 -12.10 6.88 10.70
C LEU A 31 -11.27 7.59 9.61
N TYR A 32 -10.96 6.92 8.51
CA TYR A 32 -10.13 7.46 7.42
C TYR A 32 -10.94 8.11 6.29
N LEU A 33 -12.26 8.09 6.39
CA LEU A 33 -13.18 8.66 5.40
C LEU A 33 -13.94 9.84 6.01
N ASP A 34 -15.04 9.52 6.69
CA ASP A 34 -16.04 10.48 7.16
C ASP A 34 -16.22 10.50 8.68
N ASN A 35 -15.50 9.61 9.38
CA ASN A 35 -15.48 9.45 10.82
C ASN A 35 -16.89 9.35 11.45
N ARG A 36 -17.85 8.77 10.72
CA ARG A 36 -19.23 8.56 11.18
C ARG A 36 -19.39 7.41 12.15
N ILE A 37 -18.53 6.39 12.07
CA ILE A 37 -18.56 5.22 12.95
C ILE A 37 -17.41 5.34 13.95
N GLU A 38 -17.77 5.54 15.23
CA GLU A 38 -16.79 5.64 16.31
C GLU A 38 -16.00 4.33 16.44
N TYR A 39 -14.68 4.44 16.61
CA TYR A 39 -13.74 3.31 16.77
C TYR A 39 -13.52 2.42 15.54
N ASP A 40 -14.10 2.73 14.38
CA ASP A 40 -13.87 1.99 13.13
C ASP A 40 -12.55 2.40 12.47
N LYS A 41 -11.45 1.80 12.95
CA LYS A 41 -10.06 2.17 12.61
C LYS A 41 -9.26 1.06 11.93
N ASP A 42 -9.78 -0.16 11.87
CA ASP A 42 -9.11 -1.32 11.31
C ASP A 42 -10.13 -2.36 10.81
N TYR A 43 -9.65 -3.36 10.06
CA TYR A 43 -10.50 -4.42 9.50
C TYR A 43 -10.76 -5.58 10.48
N GLY A 44 -10.52 -5.41 11.78
CA GLY A 44 -10.70 -6.44 12.81
C GLY A 44 -9.62 -7.53 12.85
N LEU A 45 -8.58 -7.45 12.00
CA LEU A 45 -7.44 -8.36 11.98
C LEU A 45 -6.13 -7.60 12.25
N ASN A 46 -5.61 -7.70 13.48
CA ASN A 46 -4.30 -7.18 13.84
C ASN A 46 -3.25 -8.30 13.77
N LEU A 47 -2.46 -8.34 12.69
CA LEU A 47 -1.30 -9.23 12.54
C LEU A 47 0.01 -8.56 13.03
N PHE A 48 -0.09 -7.46 13.77
CA PHE A 48 1.03 -6.55 14.01
C PHE A 48 1.77 -6.84 15.31
N TYR A 49 3.09 -6.69 15.28
CA TYR A 49 3.88 -6.46 16.49
C TYR A 49 3.78 -4.98 16.85
N LEU A 50 3.37 -4.67 18.09
CA LEU A 50 3.21 -3.28 18.57
C LEU A 50 4.50 -2.46 18.42
N GLU A 51 5.66 -3.14 18.51
CA GLU A 51 6.98 -2.51 18.34
C GLU A 51 7.21 -1.97 16.92
N ASP A 52 6.77 -2.70 15.89
CA ASP A 52 6.88 -2.23 14.50
C ASP A 52 6.01 -1.01 14.24
N ILE A 53 4.78 -0.98 14.78
CA ILE A 53 3.90 0.18 14.69
C ILE A 53 4.56 1.41 15.32
N ALA A 54 5.05 1.28 16.54
CA ALA A 54 5.71 2.38 17.24
C ALA A 54 6.95 2.90 16.47
N ARG A 55 7.75 1.99 15.92
CA ARG A 55 8.93 2.32 15.11
C ARG A 55 8.57 3.04 13.82
N ILE A 56 7.56 2.55 13.08
CA ILE A 56 7.08 3.17 11.84
C ILE A 56 6.54 4.57 12.13
N THR A 57 5.65 4.72 13.11
CA THR A 57 5.04 5.99 13.47
C THR A 57 6.08 7.01 13.89
N HIS A 58 7.04 6.61 14.74
CA HIS A 58 8.14 7.48 15.15
C HIS A 58 8.99 7.92 13.95
N TRP A 59 9.41 7.00 13.10
CA TRP A 59 10.24 7.33 11.94
C TRP A 59 9.52 8.29 10.99
N LEU A 60 8.25 8.03 10.65
CA LEU A 60 7.45 8.91 9.78
C LEU A 60 7.30 10.32 10.37
N SER A 61 7.13 10.46 11.69
CA SER A 61 7.03 11.77 12.35
C SER A 61 8.28 12.66 12.21
N THR A 62 9.42 12.08 11.83
CA THR A 62 10.66 12.83 11.61
C THR A 62 10.80 13.36 10.18
N LYS A 63 9.90 12.95 9.28
CA LYS A 63 9.99 13.22 7.85
C LYS A 63 9.10 14.42 7.45
N PRO A 64 9.53 15.24 6.49
CA PRO A 64 8.69 16.29 5.93
C PRO A 64 7.40 15.74 5.29
N PRO A 65 6.35 16.57 5.17
CA PRO A 65 5.15 16.17 4.44
C PRO A 65 5.46 15.79 2.99
N ARG A 66 4.84 14.71 2.51
CA ARG A 66 4.94 14.18 1.14
C ARG A 66 6.37 13.90 0.67
N SER A 67 7.27 13.49 1.57
CA SER A 67 8.66 13.19 1.24
C SER A 67 9.01 11.69 1.24
N VAL A 68 8.09 10.83 1.67
CA VAL A 68 8.32 9.39 1.83
C VAL A 68 7.62 8.57 0.76
N VAL A 69 8.36 7.65 0.14
CA VAL A 69 7.82 6.60 -0.72
C VAL A 69 7.45 5.40 0.15
N TYR A 70 6.17 5.07 0.24
CA TYR A 70 5.75 3.82 0.86
C TYR A 70 5.80 2.69 -0.19
N VAL A 71 6.37 1.53 0.15
CA VAL A 71 6.57 0.40 -0.76
C VAL A 71 5.99 -0.86 -0.14
N SER A 72 4.98 -1.45 -0.77
CA SER A 72 4.37 -2.72 -0.33
C SER A 72 3.76 -3.48 -1.52
N PHE A 73 4.14 -4.75 -1.66
CA PHE A 73 3.59 -5.64 -2.68
C PHE A 73 2.51 -6.58 -2.13
N GLY A 74 1.87 -6.20 -1.02
CA GLY A 74 0.80 -6.97 -0.40
C GLY A 74 1.28 -8.28 0.22
N SER A 75 0.31 -9.12 0.57
CA SER A 75 0.54 -10.33 1.37
C SER A 75 1.07 -11.52 0.56
N MET A 76 0.83 -11.56 -0.75
CA MET A 76 1.06 -12.75 -1.58
C MET A 76 2.03 -12.57 -2.74
N ALA A 77 2.40 -11.34 -3.11
CA ALA A 77 3.34 -11.15 -4.22
C ALA A 77 4.74 -11.58 -3.82
N CYS A 78 5.37 -12.43 -4.64
CA CYS A 78 6.75 -12.88 -4.46
C CYS A 78 7.58 -12.29 -5.60
N LEU A 79 8.50 -11.37 -5.27
CA LEU A 79 9.36 -10.75 -6.26
C LEU A 79 10.52 -11.70 -6.58
N SER A 80 10.98 -11.70 -7.83
CA SER A 80 12.22 -12.40 -8.18
C SER A 80 13.42 -11.71 -7.53
N ASN A 81 14.52 -12.44 -7.35
CA ASN A 81 15.76 -11.88 -6.77
C ASN A 81 16.24 -10.66 -7.54
N THR A 82 16.20 -10.72 -8.88
CA THR A 82 16.56 -9.58 -9.73
C THR A 82 15.63 -8.39 -9.52
N GLN A 83 14.31 -8.60 -9.40
CA GLN A 83 13.39 -7.49 -9.11
C GLN A 83 13.64 -6.88 -7.73
N MET A 84 13.92 -7.70 -6.70
CA MET A 84 14.25 -7.21 -5.36
C MET A 84 15.54 -6.38 -5.35
N GLU A 85 16.58 -6.85 -6.03
CA GLU A 85 17.86 -6.16 -6.15
C GLU A 85 17.73 -4.82 -6.89
N GLU A 86 17.09 -4.82 -8.06
CA GLU A 86 16.86 -3.60 -8.85
C GLU A 86 15.98 -2.59 -8.10
N LEU A 87 14.96 -3.07 -7.38
CA LEU A 87 14.11 -2.21 -6.56
C LEU A 87 14.90 -1.58 -5.40
N ALA A 88 15.73 -2.37 -4.71
CA ALA A 88 16.56 -1.87 -3.62
C ALA A 88 17.49 -0.76 -4.08
N TRP A 89 18.22 -0.99 -5.18
CA TRP A 89 19.13 0.03 -5.73
C TRP A 89 18.39 1.23 -6.33
N GLY A 90 17.23 1.00 -6.95
CA GLY A 90 16.37 2.07 -7.47
C GLY A 90 15.86 2.99 -6.36
N LEU A 91 15.39 2.43 -5.24
CA LEU A 91 14.94 3.20 -4.08
C LEU A 91 16.06 4.05 -3.48
N LYS A 92 17.26 3.47 -3.32
CA LYS A 92 18.42 4.24 -2.84
C LYS A 92 18.80 5.36 -3.80
N ALA A 93 18.77 5.10 -5.11
CA ALA A 93 19.14 6.07 -6.14
C ALA A 93 18.10 7.19 -6.31
N CYS A 94 16.84 6.98 -5.93
CA CYS A 94 15.78 7.97 -6.10
C CYS A 94 15.95 9.21 -5.20
N GLY A 95 16.76 9.12 -4.15
CA GLY A 95 17.06 10.22 -3.24
C GLY A 95 15.90 10.66 -2.34
N SER A 96 14.76 9.95 -2.37
CA SER A 96 13.64 10.15 -1.45
C SER A 96 13.75 9.20 -0.27
N ASP A 97 13.20 9.60 0.88
CA ASP A 97 13.03 8.68 2.00
C ASP A 97 12.05 7.57 1.61
N PHE A 98 12.22 6.35 2.12
CA PHE A 98 11.30 5.26 1.84
C PHE A 98 11.00 4.36 3.03
N LEU A 99 9.76 3.90 3.11
CA LEU A 99 9.31 2.86 4.02
C LEU A 99 8.97 1.62 3.19
N TRP A 100 9.73 0.55 3.35
CA TRP A 100 9.56 -0.66 2.55
C TRP A 100 9.19 -1.87 3.41
N VAL A 101 8.03 -2.45 3.10
CA VAL A 101 7.59 -3.73 3.65
C VAL A 101 8.32 -4.88 2.92
N VAL A 102 9.29 -5.47 3.60
CA VAL A 102 10.02 -6.66 3.15
C VAL A 102 9.70 -7.80 4.10
N ARG A 103 8.89 -8.76 3.64
CA ARG A 103 8.49 -9.90 4.48
C ARG A 103 9.70 -10.77 4.80
N ALA A 104 9.67 -11.46 5.94
CA ALA A 104 10.73 -12.39 6.35
C ALA A 104 11.08 -13.45 5.27
N SER A 105 10.10 -13.85 4.44
CA SER A 105 10.30 -14.79 3.32
C SER A 105 11.03 -14.21 2.11
N GLU A 106 11.26 -12.89 2.08
CA GLU A 106 11.90 -12.15 0.99
C GLU A 106 13.19 -11.43 1.44
N GLU A 107 13.49 -11.42 2.75
CA GLU A 107 14.66 -10.73 3.31
C GLU A 107 15.98 -11.27 2.76
N ASP A 108 16.04 -12.57 2.45
CA ASP A 108 17.20 -13.24 1.85
C ASP A 108 17.51 -12.77 0.42
N LYS A 109 16.56 -12.08 -0.23
CA LYS A 109 16.71 -11.53 -1.58
C LYS A 109 17.28 -10.11 -1.59
N LEU A 110 17.37 -9.45 -0.43
CA LEU A 110 17.95 -8.12 -0.34
C LEU A 110 19.46 -8.16 -0.65
N PRO A 111 20.01 -7.12 -1.30
CA PRO A 111 21.45 -7.03 -1.50
C PRO A 111 22.19 -7.04 -0.17
N TYR A 112 23.36 -7.69 -0.14
CA TYR A 112 24.17 -7.79 1.07
C TYR A 112 24.52 -6.41 1.63
N GLY A 113 24.21 -6.19 2.91
CA GLY A 113 24.48 -4.92 3.61
C GLY A 113 23.52 -3.78 3.28
N PHE A 114 22.50 -4.00 2.43
CA PHE A 114 21.57 -2.95 2.00
C PHE A 114 20.87 -2.24 3.17
N ALA A 115 20.37 -3.01 4.15
CA ALA A 115 19.65 -2.45 5.30
C ALA A 115 20.50 -1.46 6.12
N GLU A 116 21.79 -1.76 6.31
CA GLU A 116 22.72 -0.86 7.00
C GLU A 116 23.06 0.38 6.18
N GLU A 117 23.18 0.20 4.86
CA GLU A 117 23.54 1.29 3.96
C GLU A 117 22.44 2.35 3.83
N VAL A 118 21.17 1.94 3.93
CA VAL A 118 20.03 2.86 3.79
C VAL A 118 19.45 3.33 5.11
N ARG A 119 19.98 2.94 6.27
CA ARG A 119 19.38 3.19 7.60
C ARG A 119 18.98 4.63 7.92
N GLU A 120 19.62 5.62 7.27
CA GLU A 120 19.32 7.05 7.46
C GLU A 120 18.15 7.53 6.59
N ILE A 121 17.93 6.90 5.42
CA ILE A 121 16.95 7.31 4.40
C ILE A 121 15.82 6.30 4.19
N GLY A 122 15.99 5.07 4.70
CA GLY A 122 15.09 3.95 4.46
C GLY A 122 14.74 3.23 5.77
N LEU A 123 13.47 2.90 5.94
CA LEU A 123 12.99 2.02 7.00
C LEU A 123 12.47 0.72 6.38
N LEU A 124 13.12 -0.41 6.69
CA LEU A 124 12.69 -1.74 6.29
C LEU A 124 11.92 -2.40 7.45
N VAL A 125 10.73 -2.93 7.14
CA VAL A 125 9.86 -3.59 8.12
C VAL A 125 9.27 -4.88 7.54
N GLY A 126 9.03 -5.87 8.39
CA GLY A 126 8.36 -7.12 7.97
C GLY A 126 6.88 -6.94 7.63
N TRP A 127 6.26 -5.93 8.24
CA TRP A 127 4.84 -5.63 8.15
C TRP A 127 4.57 -4.17 8.52
N SER A 128 3.43 -3.62 8.11
CA SER A 128 3.04 -2.23 8.42
C SER A 128 1.52 -2.09 8.57
N PRO A 129 1.02 -1.21 9.46
CA PRO A 129 -0.39 -0.80 9.47
C PRO A 129 -0.67 0.08 8.25
N GLN A 130 -0.85 -0.56 7.09
CA GLN A 130 -0.85 0.10 5.77
C GLN A 130 -1.79 1.30 5.70
N LEU A 131 -2.99 1.19 6.27
CA LEU A 131 -3.96 2.28 6.25
C LEU A 131 -3.52 3.48 7.11
N GLU A 132 -2.96 3.23 8.30
CA GLU A 132 -2.36 4.28 9.15
C GLU A 132 -1.14 4.92 8.48
N VAL A 133 -0.33 4.12 7.79
CA VAL A 133 0.83 4.59 7.04
C VAL A 133 0.38 5.49 5.89
N LEU A 134 -0.57 5.03 5.05
CA LEU A 134 -1.08 5.80 3.92
C LEU A 134 -1.77 7.10 4.36
N ALA A 135 -2.36 7.13 5.55
CA ALA A 135 -2.98 8.33 6.12
C ALA A 135 -1.97 9.32 6.71
N ASN A 136 -0.69 8.95 6.85
CA ASN A 136 0.34 9.82 7.39
C ASN A 136 0.77 10.88 6.37
N GLU A 137 0.83 12.15 6.80
CA GLU A 137 1.17 13.29 5.93
C GLU A 137 2.56 13.21 5.28
N ALA A 138 3.49 12.44 5.87
CA ALA A 138 4.82 12.24 5.31
C ALA A 138 4.80 11.41 4.02
N ILE A 139 3.78 10.57 3.80
CA ILE A 139 3.67 9.75 2.59
C ILE A 139 3.39 10.63 1.37
N GLY A 140 4.30 10.59 0.41
CA GLY A 140 4.20 11.31 -0.86
C GLY A 140 3.68 10.42 -2.00
N CYS A 141 4.01 9.13 -1.99
CA CYS A 141 3.48 8.17 -2.95
C CYS A 141 3.53 6.73 -2.43
N PHE A 142 2.77 5.86 -3.08
CA PHE A 142 2.69 4.44 -2.78
C PHE A 142 3.13 3.59 -3.97
N PHE A 143 4.27 2.91 -3.83
CA PHE A 143 4.73 1.89 -4.76
C PHE A 143 4.07 0.54 -4.42
N THR A 144 3.17 0.09 -5.28
CA THR A 144 2.26 -1.02 -5.01
C THR A 144 2.17 -2.03 -6.14
N HIS A 145 1.85 -3.27 -5.75
CA HIS A 145 1.42 -4.33 -6.66
C HIS A 145 0.01 -4.12 -7.26
N CYS A 146 -0.73 -3.05 -6.89
CA CYS A 146 -2.08 -2.79 -7.38
C CYS A 146 -3.12 -3.87 -7.02
N GLY A 147 -2.95 -4.56 -5.88
CA GLY A 147 -4.04 -5.37 -5.32
C GLY A 147 -5.26 -4.50 -4.99
N TRP A 148 -6.47 -5.02 -5.15
CA TRP A 148 -7.68 -4.21 -5.08
C TRP A 148 -7.86 -3.49 -3.73
N ASN A 149 -7.63 -4.17 -2.60
CA ASN A 149 -7.71 -3.54 -1.28
C ASN A 149 -6.74 -2.35 -1.16
N SER A 150 -5.48 -2.57 -1.51
CA SER A 150 -4.45 -1.53 -1.45
C SER A 150 -4.74 -0.36 -2.41
N THR A 151 -5.33 -0.65 -3.56
CA THR A 151 -5.78 0.35 -4.53
C THR A 151 -6.89 1.22 -3.95
N VAL A 152 -7.92 0.59 -3.35
CA VAL A 152 -9.03 1.31 -2.74
C VAL A 152 -8.58 2.17 -1.55
N GLU A 153 -7.67 1.67 -0.70
CA GLU A 153 -7.11 2.44 0.42
C GLU A 153 -6.37 3.69 -0.06
N ALA A 154 -5.47 3.54 -1.03
CA ALA A 154 -4.68 4.64 -1.56
C ALA A 154 -5.54 5.70 -2.28
N VAL A 155 -6.49 5.26 -3.11
CA VAL A 155 -7.43 6.16 -3.80
C VAL A 155 -8.31 6.91 -2.79
N SER A 156 -8.81 6.21 -1.77
CA SER A 156 -9.66 6.81 -0.73
C SER A 156 -8.92 7.88 0.07
N LEU A 157 -7.62 7.70 0.29
CA LEU A 157 -6.77 8.64 1.02
C LEU A 157 -6.07 9.67 0.11
N GLY A 158 -6.29 9.63 -1.20
CA GLY A 158 -5.69 10.56 -2.15
C GLY A 158 -4.17 10.41 -2.33
N VAL A 159 -3.63 9.21 -2.11
CA VAL A 159 -2.19 8.92 -2.24
C VAL A 159 -1.87 8.51 -3.68
N PRO A 160 -0.98 9.23 -4.39
CA PRO A 160 -0.53 8.83 -5.73
C PRO A 160 0.17 7.47 -5.72
N MET A 161 -0.05 6.65 -6.74
CA MET A 161 0.51 5.30 -6.83
C MET A 161 1.51 5.13 -7.97
N ILE A 162 2.58 4.36 -7.70
CA ILE A 162 3.44 3.76 -8.71
C ILE A 162 3.05 2.28 -8.78
N GLY A 163 2.46 1.87 -9.90
CA GLY A 163 1.99 0.49 -10.08
C GLY A 163 3.06 -0.43 -10.66
N MET A 164 3.34 -1.54 -9.99
CA MET A 164 4.10 -2.66 -10.53
C MET A 164 3.33 -3.96 -10.28
N PRO A 165 2.27 -4.21 -11.09
CA PRO A 165 1.40 -5.36 -10.93
C PRO A 165 2.15 -6.67 -11.16
N GLN A 166 1.76 -7.71 -10.43
CA GLN A 166 2.43 -9.02 -10.45
C GLN A 166 1.57 -10.12 -11.08
N TRP A 167 0.34 -10.32 -10.60
CA TRP A 167 -0.53 -11.42 -11.06
C TRP A 167 -2.03 -11.11 -10.85
N THR A 168 -2.89 -12.05 -11.26
CA THR A 168 -4.37 -11.96 -11.18
C THR A 168 -4.95 -10.71 -11.84
N ASP A 169 -5.73 -9.96 -11.07
CA ASP A 169 -6.45 -8.74 -11.38
C ASP A 169 -5.55 -7.50 -11.34
N GLN A 170 -4.34 -7.59 -10.76
CA GLN A 170 -3.46 -6.45 -10.55
C GLN A 170 -3.13 -5.67 -11.85
N PRO A 171 -2.84 -6.31 -13.00
CA PRO A 171 -2.60 -5.58 -14.24
C PRO A 171 -3.83 -4.82 -14.76
N MET A 172 -5.04 -5.28 -14.42
CA MET A 172 -6.28 -4.56 -14.75
C MET A 172 -6.51 -3.41 -13.77
N ASN A 173 -6.31 -3.66 -12.48
CA ASN A 173 -6.40 -2.62 -11.44
C ASN A 173 -5.41 -1.47 -11.68
N ALA A 174 -4.21 -1.76 -12.19
CA ALA A 174 -3.21 -0.75 -12.52
C ALA A 174 -3.56 0.12 -13.74
N LYS A 175 -4.51 -0.32 -14.58
CA LYS A 175 -4.95 0.40 -15.79
C LYS A 175 -6.19 1.26 -15.58
N LEU A 176 -6.93 1.04 -14.49
CA LEU A 176 -8.07 1.83 -14.06
C LEU A 176 -7.65 3.30 -13.86
#